data_AF-A0A933LSZ0-F1
#
_entry.id   AF-A0A933LSZ0-F1
#
_cell.length_a   1.000
_cell.length_b   1.000
_cell.length_c   1.000
_cell.angle_alpha   90.00
_cell.angle_beta   90.00
_cell.angle_gamma   90.00
#
_symmetry.space_group_name_H-M   'P 1'
#
loop_
_entity.id
_entity.type
_entity.pdbx_description
1 polymer ?
#
loop_
_entity_poly.entity_id
_entity_poly.type
_entity_poly.pdbx_seq_one_letter_code
_entity_poly.pdbx_strand_id
1 'polypeptide(L)'
;VAVLIQNIVTRVLKTIALDKLADQIQLSDVLAKGGIKRKFSELIGLIVYWLVMLAVLMVVFNALQLTVAAQLLQSVVTFLPNVIAALFILVVGVFAAVFLSTTVRTAASNAGLGQPHLLGQSVQVVVVAFAIVASLQQLQIPFFGEVFLIILAGISLGCAIAFGLGCKDIAGRWVNDVIQQLQSKKR
;
A
#
# COMPACT_ATOMS: atom_id res chain seq x y z
N VAL A 1 -40.61 5.42 -19.85
CA VAL A 1 -39.59 4.60 -19.14
C VAL A 1 -38.80 5.41 -18.11
N ALA A 2 -38.26 6.59 -18.45
CA ALA A 2 -37.54 7.47 -17.51
C ALA A 2 -38.34 7.86 -16.24
N VAL A 3 -39.63 8.17 -16.38
CA VAL A 3 -40.50 8.53 -15.24
C VAL A 3 -40.80 7.33 -14.31
N LEU A 4 -40.74 6.10 -14.85
CA LEU A 4 -40.99 4.88 -14.08
C LEU A 4 -39.81 4.56 -13.16
N ILE A 5 -38.59 4.78 -13.66
CA ILE A 5 -37.34 4.56 -12.91
C ILE A 5 -37.19 5.62 -11.81
N GLN A 6 -37.54 6.88 -12.09
CA GLN A 6 -37.48 7.96 -11.11
C GLN A 6 -38.39 7.71 -9.89
N ASN A 7 -39.58 7.12 -10.10
CA ASN A 7 -40.51 6.79 -9.02
C ASN A 7 -40.09 5.56 -8.20
N ILE A 8 -39.39 4.59 -8.81
CA ILE A 8 -38.90 3.39 -8.09
C ILE A 8 -37.69 3.77 -7.22
N VAL A 9 -36.76 4.57 -7.75
CA VAL A 9 -35.56 5.02 -7.04
C VAL A 9 -35.90 5.90 -5.84
N THR A 10 -36.86 6.84 -5.99
CA THR A 10 -37.25 7.74 -4.90
C THR A 10 -38.01 7.04 -3.76
N ARG A 11 -38.73 5.95 -4.04
CA ARG A 11 -39.39 5.13 -3.01
C ARG A 11 -38.43 4.23 -2.25
N VAL A 12 -37.43 3.65 -2.93
CA VAL A 12 -36.43 2.80 -2.30
C VAL A 12 -35.50 3.63 -1.40
N LEU A 13 -35.10 4.83 -1.82
CA LEU A 13 -34.25 5.72 -1.00
C LEU A 13 -34.94 6.23 0.28
N LYS A 14 -36.27 6.45 0.26
CA LYS A 14 -37.00 6.92 1.46
C LYS A 14 -37.28 5.82 2.49
N THR A 15 -37.16 4.55 2.10
CA THR A 15 -37.48 3.41 2.99
C THR A 15 -36.27 2.95 3.80
N ILE A 16 -35.06 3.26 3.33
CA ILE A 16 -33.82 2.87 4.00
C ILE A 16 -33.44 3.99 4.98
N ALA A 17 -33.98 3.88 6.20
CA ALA A 17 -33.75 4.75 7.34
C ALA A 17 -32.30 4.66 7.88
N LEU A 18 -31.32 5.04 7.05
CA LEU A 18 -29.90 5.14 7.43
C LEU A 18 -29.58 6.41 8.23
N ASP A 19 -30.50 7.38 8.27
CA ASP A 19 -30.35 8.61 9.05
C ASP A 19 -30.41 8.35 10.56
N LYS A 20 -31.16 7.33 11.02
CA LYS A 20 -31.32 7.06 12.46
C LYS A 20 -30.13 6.35 13.11
N LEU A 21 -29.28 5.67 12.33
CA LEU A 21 -28.11 4.94 12.85
C LEU A 21 -26.86 5.83 12.92
N ALA A 22 -26.83 6.94 12.17
CA ALA A 22 -25.69 7.85 12.12
C ALA A 22 -25.61 8.82 13.31
N ASP A 23 -26.75 9.15 13.93
CA ASP A 23 -26.83 10.02 15.12
C ASP A 23 -26.39 9.34 16.42
N GLN A 24 -26.45 8.01 16.49
CA GLN A 24 -26.24 7.27 17.74
C GLN A 24 -24.76 6.99 18.05
N ILE A 25 -23.86 7.21 17.06
CA ILE A 25 -22.44 6.91 17.19
C ILE A 25 -21.68 8.23 17.02
N GLN A 26 -21.37 8.88 18.15
CA GLN A 26 -20.71 10.19 18.31
C GLN A 26 -19.28 10.26 17.74
N LEU A 27 -19.14 9.95 16.46
CA LEU A 27 -17.92 10.08 15.64
C LEU A 27 -17.74 11.51 15.11
N SER A 28 -18.59 12.45 15.54
CA SER A 28 -18.61 13.85 15.13
C SER A 28 -17.41 14.64 15.66
N ASP A 29 -16.89 14.30 16.84
CA ASP A 29 -15.89 15.13 17.54
C ASP A 29 -14.44 14.86 17.15
N VAL A 30 -14.13 13.66 16.66
CA VAL A 30 -12.76 13.29 16.27
C VAL A 30 -12.41 13.84 14.88
N LEU A 31 -13.42 14.02 14.03
CA LEU A 31 -13.27 14.60 12.68
C LEU A 31 -13.27 16.13 12.66
N ALA A 32 -13.73 16.78 13.73
CA ALA A 32 -13.74 18.24 13.84
C ALA A 32 -12.33 18.84 14.06
N LYS A 33 -11.38 18.07 14.63
CA LYS A 33 -10.03 18.56 14.98
C LYS A 33 -9.00 18.51 13.84
N GLY A 34 -9.32 17.88 12.70
CA GLY A 34 -8.41 17.73 11.55
C GLY A 34 -8.79 18.53 10.29
N GLY A 35 -9.82 19.37 10.33
CA GLY A 35 -10.32 20.10 9.15
C GLY A 35 -10.95 19.24 8.05
N ILE A 36 -10.85 17.91 8.14
CA ILE A 36 -11.47 16.94 7.25
C ILE A 36 -12.67 16.33 7.97
N LYS A 37 -13.84 16.96 7.79
CA LYS A 37 -15.13 16.43 8.25
C LYS A 37 -15.66 15.30 7.34
N ARG A 38 -14.84 14.33 6.93
CA ARG A 38 -15.35 13.14 6.22
C ARG A 38 -14.88 11.82 6.79
N LYS A 39 -15.84 10.96 7.15
CA LYS A 39 -15.59 9.61 7.70
C LYS A 39 -15.03 8.70 6.59
N PHE A 40 -14.24 7.68 6.94
CA PHE A 40 -13.72 6.69 5.97
C PHE A 40 -14.87 6.03 5.16
N SER A 41 -16.04 5.88 5.79
CA SER A 41 -17.29 5.43 5.15
C SER A 41 -17.87 6.43 4.14
N GLU A 42 -17.72 7.74 4.35
CA GLU A 42 -18.12 8.77 3.39
C GLU A 42 -17.16 8.86 2.20
N LEU A 43 -15.86 8.57 2.41
CA LEU A 43 -14.90 8.43 1.32
C LEU A 43 -15.26 7.24 0.42
N ILE A 44 -15.56 6.08 1.03
CA ILE A 44 -16.04 4.91 0.30
C ILE A 44 -17.38 5.20 -0.39
N GLY A 45 -18.32 5.86 0.29
CA GLY A 45 -19.60 6.27 -0.29
C GLY A 45 -19.44 7.23 -1.47
N LEU A 46 -18.47 8.16 -1.41
CA LEU A 46 -18.15 9.07 -2.51
C LEU A 46 -17.55 8.31 -3.71
N ILE A 47 -16.67 7.33 -3.46
CA ILE A 47 -16.09 6.46 -4.50
C ILE A 47 -17.20 5.65 -5.19
N VAL A 48 -18.11 5.04 -4.42
CA VAL A 48 -19.24 4.27 -4.96
C VAL A 48 -20.22 5.18 -5.72
N TYR A 49 -20.51 6.38 -5.23
CA TYR A 49 -21.33 7.36 -5.96
C TYR A 49 -20.73 7.70 -7.33
N TRP A 50 -19.43 7.99 -7.38
CA TRP A 50 -18.73 8.26 -8.64
C TRP A 50 -18.71 7.06 -9.58
N LEU A 51 -18.59 5.83 -9.06
CA LEU A 51 -18.68 4.60 -9.85
C LEU A 51 -20.04 4.43 -10.52
N VAL A 52 -21.11 4.58 -9.74
CA VAL A 52 -22.47 4.45 -10.26
C VAL A 52 -22.73 5.54 -11.30
N MET A 53 -22.29 6.77 -11.05
CA MET A 53 -22.41 7.87 -12.00
C MET A 53 -21.65 7.60 -13.32
N LEU A 54 -20.42 7.08 -13.24
CA LEU A 54 -19.64 6.67 -14.42
C LEU A 54 -20.29 5.52 -15.19
N ALA A 55 -20.83 4.52 -14.50
CA ALA A 55 -21.53 3.39 -15.12
C ALA A 55 -22.77 3.87 -15.90
N VAL A 56 -23.56 4.78 -15.32
CA VAL A 56 -24.71 5.39 -16.01
C VAL A 56 -24.28 6.19 -17.23
N LEU A 57 -23.19 6.96 -17.13
CA LEU A 57 -22.65 7.73 -18.25
C LEU A 57 -22.14 6.81 -19.39
N MET A 58 -21.61 5.63 -19.07
CA MET A 58 -21.23 4.59 -20.04
C MET A 58 -22.44 4.11 -20.84
N VAL A 59 -23.57 3.85 -20.17
CA VAL A 59 -24.82 3.44 -20.83
C VAL A 59 -25.32 4.53 -21.78
N VAL A 60 -25.20 5.80 -21.39
CA VAL A 60 -25.56 6.95 -22.23
C VAL A 60 -24.64 7.03 -23.46
N PHE A 61 -23.31 6.98 -23.31
CA PHE A 61 -22.39 7.04 -24.46
C PHE A 61 -22.51 5.85 -25.40
N ASN A 62 -22.78 4.65 -24.88
CA ASN A 62 -23.03 3.46 -25.68
C ASN A 62 -24.36 3.60 -26.46
N ALA A 63 -25.40 4.16 -25.84
CA ALA A 63 -26.66 4.48 -26.51
C ALA A 63 -26.49 5.52 -27.64
N LEU A 64 -25.53 6.46 -27.50
CA LEU A 64 -25.17 7.43 -28.54
C LEU A 64 -24.26 6.83 -29.64
N GLN A 65 -23.94 5.53 -29.59
CA GLN A 65 -22.99 4.85 -30.49
C GLN A 65 -21.59 5.49 -30.55
N LEU A 66 -21.21 6.23 -29.50
CA LEU A 66 -19.87 6.80 -29.37
C LEU A 66 -18.91 5.75 -28.79
N THR A 67 -18.57 4.76 -29.61
CA THR A 67 -17.79 3.57 -29.23
C THR A 67 -16.44 3.91 -28.59
N VAL A 68 -15.75 4.94 -29.11
CA VAL A 68 -14.46 5.39 -28.57
C VAL A 68 -14.63 5.99 -27.17
N ALA A 69 -15.65 6.83 -26.96
CA ALA A 69 -15.91 7.43 -25.65
C ALA A 69 -16.30 6.38 -24.61
N ALA A 70 -17.08 5.37 -24.99
CA ALA A 70 -17.47 4.26 -24.12
C ALA A 70 -16.25 3.41 -23.68
N GLN A 71 -15.30 3.15 -24.58
CA GLN A 71 -14.06 2.40 -24.27
C GLN A 71 -13.14 3.16 -23.30
N LEU A 72 -12.99 4.48 -23.47
CA LEU A 72 -12.21 5.30 -22.55
C LEU A 72 -12.85 5.30 -21.15
N LEU A 73 -14.18 5.41 -21.10
CA LEU A 73 -14.92 5.40 -19.83
C LEU A 73 -14.86 4.03 -19.14
N GLN A 74 -14.87 2.93 -19.89
CA GLN A 74 -14.67 1.58 -19.37
C GLN A 74 -13.29 1.41 -18.72
N SER A 75 -12.24 1.98 -19.33
CA SER A 75 -10.89 1.96 -18.78
C SER A 75 -10.78 2.72 -17.45
N VAL A 76 -11.53 3.81 -17.30
CA VAL A 76 -11.59 4.58 -16.04
C VAL A 76 -12.29 3.76 -14.94
N VAL A 77 -13.36 3.03 -15.27
CA VAL A 77 -14.09 2.20 -14.31
C VAL A 77 -13.26 0.99 -13.87
N THR A 78 -12.51 0.35 -14.77
CA THR A 78 -11.62 -0.76 -14.41
C THR A 78 -10.39 -0.32 -13.61
N PHE A 79 -10.00 0.95 -13.71
CA PHE A 79 -8.94 1.54 -12.88
C PHE A 79 -9.37 1.72 -11.42
N LEU A 80 -10.66 1.90 -11.13
CA LEU A 80 -11.11 2.21 -9.77
C LEU A 80 -10.88 1.10 -8.73
N PRO A 81 -11.18 -0.19 -9.02
CA PRO A 81 -10.82 -1.29 -8.14
C PRO A 81 -9.32 -1.32 -7.80
N ASN A 82 -8.48 -0.98 -8.78
CA ASN A 82 -7.03 -0.91 -8.61
C ASN A 82 -6.62 0.21 -7.66
N VAL A 83 -7.26 1.39 -7.75
CA VAL A 83 -7.03 2.49 -6.80
C VAL A 83 -7.37 2.08 -5.37
N ILE A 84 -8.51 1.40 -5.17
CA ILE A 84 -8.93 0.92 -3.85
C ILE A 84 -7.90 -0.08 -3.31
N ALA A 85 -7.48 -1.04 -4.14
CA ALA A 85 -6.47 -2.01 -3.77
C ALA A 85 -5.12 -1.35 -3.44
N ALA A 86 -4.69 -0.36 -4.23
CA ALA A 86 -3.45 0.39 -3.99
C ALA A 86 -3.48 1.13 -2.64
N LEU A 87 -4.61 1.77 -2.32
CA LEU A 87 -4.80 2.47 -1.06
C LEU A 87 -4.82 1.49 0.12
N PHE A 88 -5.46 0.33 -0.04
CA PHE A 88 -5.43 -0.75 0.94
C PHE A 88 -4.00 -1.27 1.18
N ILE A 89 -3.23 -1.52 0.13
CA ILE A 89 -1.82 -1.93 0.22
C ILE A 89 -1.01 -0.89 0.98
N LEU A 90 -1.24 0.42 0.74
CA LEU A 90 -0.52 1.49 1.42
C LEU A 90 -0.81 1.49 2.93
N VAL A 91 -2.10 1.39 3.31
CA VAL A 91 -2.51 1.32 4.73
C VAL A 91 -1.90 0.09 5.42
N VAL A 92 -2.05 -1.09 4.82
CA VAL A 92 -1.50 -2.34 5.36
C VAL A 92 0.02 -2.29 5.39
N GLY A 93 0.66 -1.73 4.37
CA GLY A 93 2.10 -1.63 4.26
C GLY A 93 2.72 -0.71 5.31
N VAL A 94 2.10 0.42 5.63
CA VAL A 94 2.54 1.30 6.72
C VAL A 94 2.38 0.61 8.07
N PHE A 95 1.25 -0.09 8.29
CA PHE A 95 1.05 -0.87 9.51
C PHE A 95 2.11 -1.97 9.66
N ALA A 96 2.37 -2.72 8.60
CA ALA A 96 3.41 -3.73 8.55
C ALA A 96 4.80 -3.14 8.79
N ALA A 97 5.11 -1.96 8.25
CA ALA A 97 6.39 -1.29 8.46
C ALA A 97 6.63 -0.92 9.92
N VAL A 98 5.60 -0.41 10.61
CA VAL A 98 5.68 -0.08 12.04
C VAL A 98 5.80 -1.34 12.89
N PHE A 99 5.05 -2.39 12.54
CA PHE A 99 5.10 -3.66 13.26
C PHE A 99 6.48 -4.33 13.12
N LEU A 100 7.05 -4.37 11.91
CA LEU A 100 8.38 -4.92 11.67
C LEU A 100 9.47 -4.06 12.32
N SER A 101 9.38 -2.73 12.24
CA SER A 101 10.40 -1.84 12.83
C SER A 101 10.46 -1.96 14.34
N THR A 102 9.31 -2.08 15.01
CA THR A 102 9.23 -2.28 16.46
C THR A 102 9.73 -3.67 16.86
N THR A 103 9.40 -4.71 16.10
CA THR A 103 9.90 -6.08 16.33
C THR A 103 11.43 -6.11 16.24
N VAL A 104 12.00 -5.53 15.18
CA VAL A 104 13.45 -5.48 14.96
C VAL A 104 14.15 -4.63 16.02
N ARG A 105 13.56 -3.48 16.40
CA ARG A 105 14.12 -2.63 17.45
C ARG A 105 14.17 -3.35 18.80
N THR A 106 13.12 -4.07 19.16
CA THR A 106 13.07 -4.86 20.40
C THR A 106 14.09 -6.00 20.36
N ALA A 107 14.17 -6.74 19.25
CA ALA A 107 15.15 -7.81 19.08
C ALA A 107 16.60 -7.29 19.18
N ALA A 108 16.90 -6.18 18.51
CA ALA A 108 18.21 -5.55 18.53
C ALA A 108 18.58 -5.01 19.92
N SER A 109 17.61 -4.46 20.65
CA SER A 109 17.79 -4.02 22.03
C SER A 109 18.08 -5.20 22.97
N ASN A 110 17.36 -6.30 22.80
CA ASN A 110 17.56 -7.51 23.60
C ASN A 110 18.90 -8.20 23.31
N ALA A 111 19.41 -8.07 22.09
CA ALA A 111 20.74 -8.56 21.69
C ALA A 111 21.90 -7.66 22.15
N GLY A 112 21.62 -6.54 22.84
CA GLY A 112 22.64 -5.61 23.32
C GLY A 112 23.33 -4.82 22.20
N LEU A 113 22.72 -4.70 21.03
CA LEU A 113 23.29 -3.93 19.92
C LEU A 113 23.29 -2.44 20.28
N GLY A 114 24.41 -1.76 20.02
CA GLY A 114 24.62 -0.35 20.40
C GLY A 114 23.68 0.64 19.71
N GLN A 115 22.97 0.24 18.65
CA GLN A 115 22.07 1.15 17.94
C GLN A 115 20.78 0.48 17.40
N PRO A 116 19.87 0.03 18.28
CA PRO A 116 18.62 -0.65 17.89
C PRO A 116 17.67 0.25 17.09
N HIS A 117 17.75 1.57 17.33
CA HIS A 117 16.90 2.54 16.65
C HIS A 117 17.20 2.63 15.15
N LEU A 118 18.48 2.60 14.76
CA LEU A 118 18.86 2.65 13.35
C LEU A 118 18.41 1.40 12.59
N LEU A 119 18.56 0.21 13.18
CA LEU A 119 18.08 -1.03 12.57
C LEU A 119 16.56 -1.01 12.35
N GLY A 120 15.80 -0.61 13.36
CA GLY A 120 14.35 -0.50 13.25
C GLY A 120 13.93 0.53 12.18
N GLN A 121 14.60 1.68 12.15
CA GLN A 121 14.32 2.74 11.18
C GLN A 121 14.65 2.31 9.74
N SER A 122 15.78 1.64 9.52
CA SER A 122 16.12 1.08 8.20
C SER A 122 15.05 0.11 7.70
N VAL A 123 14.58 -0.78 8.57
CA VAL A 123 13.51 -1.73 8.23
C VAL A 123 12.22 -0.99 7.89
N GLN A 124 11.85 0.02 8.68
CA GLN A 124 10.66 0.82 8.40
C GLN A 124 10.73 1.48 7.02
N VAL A 125 11.85 2.13 6.70
CA VAL A 125 12.06 2.81 5.42
C VAL A 125 11.98 1.82 4.26
N VAL A 126 12.62 0.65 4.39
CA VAL A 126 12.59 -0.40 3.36
C VAL A 126 11.15 -0.88 3.15
N VAL A 127 10.42 -1.26 4.20
CA VAL A 127 9.05 -1.79 4.08
C VAL A 127 8.10 -0.73 3.51
N VAL A 128 8.22 0.54 3.92
CA VAL A 128 7.41 1.64 3.35
C VAL A 128 7.74 1.86 1.89
N ALA A 129 9.03 1.85 1.49
CA ALA A 129 9.42 1.99 0.09
C ALA A 129 8.81 0.87 -0.77
N PHE A 130 8.86 -0.38 -0.29
CA PHE A 130 8.22 -1.52 -0.95
C PHE A 130 6.70 -1.38 -1.01
N ALA A 131 6.05 -0.91 0.06
CA ALA A 131 4.60 -0.68 0.08
C ALA A 131 4.17 0.38 -0.94
N ILE A 132 4.93 1.47 -1.07
CA ILE A 132 4.69 2.52 -2.07
C ILE A 132 4.80 1.92 -3.47
N VAL A 133 5.87 1.17 -3.76
CA VAL A 133 6.06 0.55 -5.08
C VAL A 133 4.95 -0.46 -5.38
N ALA A 134 4.59 -1.31 -4.42
CA ALA A 134 3.51 -2.26 -4.57
C ALA A 134 2.16 -1.55 -4.86
N SER A 135 1.90 -0.41 -4.21
CA SER A 135 0.71 0.39 -4.48
C SER A 135 0.72 1.01 -5.88
N LEU A 136 1.89 1.47 -6.36
CA LEU A 136 2.05 2.02 -7.71
C LEU A 136 1.91 0.93 -8.78
N GLN A 137 2.42 -0.27 -8.50
CA GLN A 137 2.24 -1.44 -9.37
C GLN A 137 0.76 -1.84 -9.44
N GLN A 138 0.03 -1.75 -8.33
CA GLN A 138 -1.41 -2.02 -8.31
C GLN A 138 -2.20 -1.04 -9.18
N LEU A 139 -1.78 0.22 -9.26
CA LEU A 139 -2.35 1.22 -10.17
C LEU A 139 -2.12 0.90 -11.66
N GLN A 140 -1.45 -0.20 -12.01
CA GLN A 140 -1.20 -0.61 -13.40
C GLN A 140 -0.47 0.48 -14.22
N ILE A 141 0.31 1.34 -13.54
CA ILE A 141 1.11 2.34 -14.26
C ILE A 141 2.27 1.59 -14.91
N PRO A 142 2.38 1.61 -16.25
CA PRO A 142 3.38 0.81 -16.94
C PRO A 142 4.79 1.24 -16.52
N PHE A 143 5.70 0.28 -16.45
CA PHE A 143 7.14 0.45 -16.20
C PHE A 143 7.56 0.81 -14.76
N PHE A 144 6.63 1.11 -13.85
CA PHE A 144 7.01 1.51 -12.47
C PHE A 144 7.69 0.39 -11.68
N GLY A 145 7.22 -0.86 -11.84
CA GLY A 145 7.82 -2.01 -11.15
C GLY A 145 9.21 -2.33 -11.68
N GLU A 146 9.37 -2.28 -12.99
CA GLU A 146 10.63 -2.58 -13.69
C GLU A 146 11.70 -1.53 -13.38
N VAL A 147 11.35 -0.23 -13.42
CA VAL A 147 12.28 0.85 -13.10
C VAL A 147 12.72 0.77 -11.64
N PHE A 148 11.80 0.49 -10.71
CA PHE A 148 12.16 0.27 -9.31
C PHE A 148 13.11 -0.91 -9.14
N LEU A 149 12.85 -2.04 -9.80
CA LEU A 149 13.71 -3.21 -9.74
C LEU A 149 15.12 -2.91 -10.23
N ILE A 150 15.27 -2.16 -11.32
CA ILE A 150 16.58 -1.74 -11.85
C ILE A 150 17.33 -0.87 -10.83
N ILE A 151 16.67 0.12 -10.23
CA ILE A 151 17.28 0.99 -9.21
C ILE A 151 17.70 0.16 -7.99
N LEU A 152 16.79 -0.68 -7.49
CA LEU A 152 17.02 -1.55 -6.34
C LEU A 152 18.17 -2.52 -6.61
N ALA A 153 18.23 -3.10 -7.81
CA ALA A 153 19.31 -3.99 -8.24
C ALA A 153 20.66 -3.25 -8.26
N GLY A 154 20.70 -2.02 -8.76
CA GLY A 154 21.91 -1.19 -8.74
C GLY A 154 22.41 -0.91 -7.32
N ILE A 155 21.52 -0.48 -6.43
CA ILE A 155 21.87 -0.23 -5.02
C ILE A 155 22.31 -1.52 -4.33
N SER A 156 21.56 -2.60 -4.52
CA SER A 156 21.84 -3.90 -3.91
C SER A 156 23.20 -4.45 -4.36
N LEU A 157 23.53 -4.32 -5.65
CA LEU A 157 24.81 -4.74 -6.20
C LEU A 157 25.97 -3.89 -5.67
N GLY A 158 25.78 -2.57 -5.58
CA GLY A 158 26.75 -1.66 -4.96
C GLY A 158 27.01 -2.02 -3.49
N CYS A 159 25.94 -2.24 -2.72
CA CYS A 159 26.04 -2.70 -1.33
C CYS A 159 26.73 -4.07 -1.24
N ALA A 160 26.36 -5.02 -2.09
CA ALA A 160 26.94 -6.37 -2.09
C ALA A 160 28.46 -6.32 -2.32
N ILE A 161 28.93 -5.49 -3.26
CA ILE A 161 30.37 -5.32 -3.51
C ILE A 161 31.05 -4.60 -2.34
N ALA A 162 30.46 -3.54 -1.81
CA ALA A 162 31.02 -2.79 -0.69
C ALA A 162 31.16 -3.65 0.58
N PHE A 163 30.12 -4.43 0.92
CA PHE A 163 30.16 -5.38 2.03
C PHE A 163 31.11 -6.55 1.75
N GLY A 164 31.08 -7.12 0.54
CA GLY A 164 31.95 -8.24 0.16
C GLY A 164 33.44 -7.89 0.26
N LEU A 165 33.82 -6.71 -0.23
CA LEU A 165 35.19 -6.20 -0.10
C LEU A 165 35.53 -5.78 1.34
N GLY A 166 34.61 -5.11 2.04
CA GLY A 166 34.83 -4.64 3.41
C GLY A 166 34.96 -5.75 4.46
N CYS A 167 34.26 -6.88 4.25
CA CYS A 167 34.30 -8.02 5.17
C CYS A 167 35.36 -9.07 4.81
N LYS A 168 36.10 -8.91 3.70
CA LYS A 168 37.10 -9.87 3.21
C LYS A 168 38.10 -10.28 4.28
N ASP A 169 38.65 -9.32 5.02
CA ASP A 169 39.69 -9.58 6.02
C ASP A 169 39.13 -10.26 7.27
N ILE A 170 37.89 -9.91 7.66
CA ILE A 170 37.20 -10.54 8.79
C ILE A 170 36.89 -12.00 8.48
N ALA A 171 36.37 -12.27 7.28
CA ALA A 171 36.10 -13.61 6.80
C ALA A 171 37.39 -14.45 6.71
N GLY A 172 38.48 -13.86 6.19
CA GLY A 172 39.77 -14.54 6.11
C GLY A 172 40.32 -14.96 7.47
N ARG A 173 40.22 -14.08 8.49
CA ARG A 173 40.64 -14.42 9.86
C ARG A 173 39.78 -15.53 10.46
N TRP A 174 38.45 -15.43 10.36
CA TRP A 174 37.53 -16.43 10.90
C TRP A 174 37.77 -17.82 10.31
N VAL A 175 38.01 -17.91 8.99
CA VAL A 175 38.34 -19.18 8.32
C VAL A 175 39.67 -19.74 8.83
N ASN A 176 40.70 -18.91 8.98
CA ASN A 176 41.99 -19.35 9.51
C ASN A 176 41.88 -19.88 10.96
N ASP A 177 41.10 -19.20 11.80
CA ASP A 177 40.87 -19.62 13.19
C ASP A 177 40.15 -20.98 13.25
N VAL A 178 39.14 -21.18 12.39
CA VAL A 178 38.44 -22.47 12.27
C VAL A 178 39.39 -23.57 11.80
N ILE A 179 40.25 -23.31 10.81
CA ILE A 179 41.24 -24.27 10.31
C ILE A 179 42.23 -24.67 11.42
N GLN A 180 42.71 -23.71 12.22
CA GLN A 180 43.61 -23.99 13.33
C GLN A 180 42.97 -24.85 14.43
N GLN A 181 41.69 -24.61 14.76
CA GLN A 181 40.96 -25.45 15.72
C GLN A 181 40.77 -26.89 15.23
N LEU A 182 40.59 -27.09 13.92
CA LEU A 182 40.50 -28.42 13.34
C LEU A 182 41.86 -29.15 13.31
N GLN A 183 42.96 -28.41 13.14
CA GLN A 183 44.31 -28.98 13.19
C GLN A 183 44.76 -29.33 14.61
N SER A 184 44.37 -28.54 15.62
CA SER A 184 44.69 -28.83 17.03
C SER A 184 43.92 -30.01 17.60
N LYS A 185 42.70 -30.28 17.11
CA LYS A 185 41.88 -31.44 17.53
C LYS A 185 42.33 -32.77 16.92
N LYS A 186 43.25 -32.75 15.95
CA LYS A 186 43.75 -33.94 15.23
C LYS A 186 45.15 -34.40 15.71
N ARG A 187 45.75 -33.70 16.68
CA ARG A 187 46.91 -34.12 17.47
C ARG A 187 46.46 -34.51 18.86
#